data_AF-A0AAW5BJZ7-F1
#
_entry.id   AF-A0AAW5BJZ7-F1
#
_cell.length_a   1.000
_cell.length_b   1.000
_cell.length_c   1.000
_cell.angle_alpha   90.00
_cell.angle_beta   90.00
_cell.angle_gamma   90.00
#
_symmetry.space_group_name_H-M   'P 1'
#
loop_
_entity.id
_entity.type
_entity.pdbx_description
1 polymer ?
#
loop_
_entity_poly.entity_id
_entity_poly.type
_entity_poly.pdbx_seq_one_letter_code
_entity_poly.pdbx_strand_id
1 'polypeptide(L)' 'PLIRSILKERQAGQRRMPIFAREGSAFQKIMHRIRLVAATDMSVMIFGENGTGKEHIAHLLHDKSKRAGKPFVAVDC' A
#
# COMPACT_ATOMS: atom_id res chain seq x y z
N PRO A 1 -25.40 -5.25 -1.12
CA PRO A 1 -25.74 -4.11 -2.02
C PRO A 1 -24.71 -2.97 -1.97
N LEU A 2 -24.31 -2.53 -0.76
CA LEU A 2 -23.30 -1.46 -0.53
C LEU A 2 -21.85 -1.85 -0.85
N ILE A 3 -21.46 -3.10 -0.59
CA ILE A 3 -20.08 -3.57 -0.86
C ILE A 3 -19.78 -3.52 -2.38
N ARG A 4 -20.77 -3.85 -3.22
CA ARG A 4 -20.60 -3.82 -4.68
C ARG A 4 -20.50 -2.38 -5.23
N SER A 5 -21.16 -1.39 -4.63
CA SER A 5 -21.05 0.01 -5.06
C SER A 5 -19.71 0.62 -4.64
N ILE A 6 -19.23 0.35 -3.42
CA ILE A 6 -17.88 0.77 -2.97
C ILE A 6 -16.78 0.19 -3.87
N LEU A 7 -16.91 -1.08 -4.26
CA LEU A 7 -15.93 -1.72 -5.16
C LEU A 7 -15.98 -1.14 -6.59
N LYS A 8 -17.15 -0.74 -7.08
CA LYS A 8 -17.35 -0.22 -8.45
C LYS A 8 -16.93 1.25 -8.59
N GLU A 9 -17.17 2.07 -7.57
CA GLU A 9 -16.69 3.47 -7.53
C GLU A 9 -15.16 3.55 -7.39
N ARG A 10 -14.54 2.61 -6.65
CA ARG A 10 -13.07 2.53 -6.48
C ARG A 10 -12.30 2.12 -7.75
N GLN A 11 -12.92 1.38 -8.67
CA GLN A 11 -12.28 0.99 -9.94
C GLN A 11 -12.19 2.14 -10.95
N ALA A 12 -12.97 3.22 -10.79
CA ALA A 12 -13.11 4.27 -11.79
C ALA A 12 -12.20 5.51 -11.57
N GLY A 13 -11.41 5.61 -10.50
CA GLY A 13 -10.71 6.87 -10.23
C GLY A 13 -9.63 6.84 -9.17
N GLN A 14 -8.51 6.15 -9.42
CA GLN A 14 -7.23 6.58 -8.86
C GLN A 14 -6.19 6.54 -9.97
N ARG A 15 -6.07 7.64 -10.72
CA ARG A 15 -4.79 7.98 -11.34
C ARG A 15 -3.81 8.17 -10.18
N ARG A 16 -3.13 7.09 -9.78
CA ARG A 16 -2.01 7.18 -8.85
C ARG A 16 -0.99 8.11 -9.50
N MET A 17 -0.68 9.22 -8.85
CA MET A 17 0.37 10.11 -9.33
C MET A 17 1.65 9.30 -9.51
N PRO A 18 2.41 9.52 -10.60
CA PRO A 18 3.66 8.81 -10.80
C PRO A 18 4.59 9.11 -9.62
N ILE A 19 5.08 8.05 -8.98
CA ILE A 19 5.96 8.18 -7.82
C ILE A 19 7.38 8.25 -8.33
N PHE A 20 8.08 9.32 -7.96
CA PHE A 20 9.50 9.47 -8.29
C PHE A 20 10.32 8.32 -7.72
N ALA A 21 11.32 7.89 -8.48
CA ALA A 21 12.24 6.84 -8.03
C ALA A 21 12.91 7.24 -6.71
N ARG A 22 12.91 6.32 -5.75
CA ARG A 22 13.56 6.50 -4.46
C ARG A 22 14.72 5.53 -4.38
N GLU A 23 15.93 6.03 -4.51
CA GLU A 23 17.14 5.18 -4.56
C GLU A 23 17.95 5.21 -3.27
N GLY A 24 17.62 6.12 -2.36
CA GLY A 24 18.33 6.28 -1.08
C GLY A 24 18.34 5.01 -0.24
N SER A 25 19.45 4.79 0.49
CA SER A 25 19.69 3.59 1.31
C SER A 25 18.59 3.34 2.35
N ALA A 26 18.01 4.39 2.92
CA ALA A 26 16.87 4.29 3.83
C ALA A 26 15.65 3.64 3.16
N PHE A 27 15.36 4.04 1.92
CA PHE A 27 14.26 3.46 1.17
C PHE A 27 14.54 2.02 0.74
N GLN A 28 15.79 1.69 0.38
CA GLN A 28 16.19 0.32 0.09
C GLN A 28 15.96 -0.61 1.30
N LYS A 29 16.26 -0.14 2.53
CA LYS A 29 15.96 -0.87 3.77
C LYS A 29 14.46 -1.07 3.97
N ILE A 30 13.64 -0.06 3.67
CA ILE A 30 12.17 -0.18 3.69
C ILE A 30 11.72 -1.27 2.70
N MET A 31 12.22 -1.24 1.47
CA MET A 31 11.87 -2.24 0.46
C MET A 31 12.29 -3.66 0.86
N HIS A 32 13.43 -3.82 1.53
CA HIS A 32 13.83 -5.10 2.08
C HIS A 32 12.83 -5.61 3.15
N ARG A 33 12.44 -4.75 4.09
CA ARG A 33 11.43 -5.10 5.12
C ARG A 33 10.08 -5.45 4.51
N ILE A 34 9.63 -4.69 3.51
CA ILE A 34 8.39 -4.97 2.78
C ILE A 34 8.43 -6.38 2.19
N ARG A 35 9.53 -6.77 1.53
CA ARG A 35 9.66 -8.13 0.95
C ARG A 35 9.53 -9.24 1.98
N LEU A 36 10.10 -9.05 3.17
CA LEU A 36 10.03 -10.04 4.25
C LEU A 36 8.61 -10.14 4.82
N VAL A 37 7.99 -9.00 5.12
CA VAL A 37 6.70 -8.96 5.83
C VAL A 37 5.52 -9.25 4.90
N ALA A 38 5.59 -8.89 3.62
CA ALA A 38 4.49 -9.13 2.68
C ALA A 38 4.17 -10.62 2.48
N ALA A 39 5.14 -11.51 2.71
CA ALA A 39 4.94 -12.95 2.62
C ALA A 39 4.13 -13.55 3.79
N THR A 40 3.85 -12.77 4.84
CA THR A 40 3.19 -13.22 6.08
C THR A 40 1.79 -12.62 6.25
N ASP A 41 1.06 -13.17 7.22
CA ASP A 41 -0.26 -12.67 7.63
C ASP A 41 -0.20 -11.75 8.86
N MET A 42 0.99 -11.24 9.21
CA MET A 42 1.15 -10.34 10.35
C MET A 42 0.56 -8.95 10.07
N SER A 43 0.03 -8.32 11.12
CA SER A 43 -0.36 -6.91 11.11
C SER A 43 0.87 -6.01 11.02
N VAL A 44 0.77 -4.93 10.24
CA VAL A 44 1.88 -4.00 10.00
C VAL A 44 1.47 -2.59 10.39
N MET A 45 2.33 -1.92 11.16
CA MET A 45 2.21 -0.50 11.49
C MET A 45 3.31 0.28 10.78
N ILE A 46 2.93 1.31 10.02
CA ILE A 46 3.85 2.15 9.24
C ILE A 46 3.98 3.49 9.94
N PHE A 47 5.20 3.80 10.40
CA PHE A 47 5.52 5.09 11.01
C PHE A 47 6.15 6.06 10.01
N GLY A 48 5.95 7.34 10.24
CA GLY A 48 6.53 8.43 9.45
C GLY A 48 5.72 9.71 9.57
N GLU A 49 6.37 10.84 9.31
CA GLU A 49 5.73 12.16 9.30
C GLU A 49 4.64 12.27 8.23
N ASN A 50 3.82 13.32 8.33
CA ASN A 50 2.84 13.62 7.30
C ASN A 50 3.53 13.85 5.94
N GLY A 51 2.91 13.40 4.84
CA GLY A 51 3.48 13.54 3.50
C GLY A 51 4.64 12.59 3.13
N THR A 52 5.10 11.72 4.03
CA THR A 52 6.21 10.77 3.74
C THR A 52 5.83 9.58 2.84
N GLY A 53 4.58 9.54 2.36
CA GLY A 53 4.11 8.51 1.43
C GLY A 53 3.80 7.16 2.08
N LYS A 54 3.31 7.14 3.32
CA LYS A 54 2.94 5.91 4.05
C LYS A 54 1.86 5.09 3.34
N GLU A 55 0.88 5.76 2.73
CA GLU A 55 -0.18 5.11 1.94
C GLU A 55 0.42 4.29 0.77
N HIS A 56 1.41 4.86 0.08
CA HIS A 56 2.12 4.13 -0.97
C HIS A 56 2.85 2.90 -0.43
N ILE A 57 3.42 2.97 0.77
CA ILE A 57 4.04 1.79 1.41
C ILE A 57 3.00 0.72 1.73
N ALA A 58 1.81 1.10 2.21
CA ALA A 58 0.71 0.17 2.47
C ALA A 58 0.25 -0.55 1.20
N HIS A 59 0.13 0.18 0.08
CA HIS A 59 -0.17 -0.40 -1.22
C HIS A 59 0.93 -1.35 -1.70
N LEU A 60 2.21 -0.96 -1.62
CA LEU A 60 3.33 -1.82 -1.99
C LEU A 60 3.35 -3.12 -1.17
N LEU A 61 3.00 -3.06 0.12
CA LEU A 61 2.90 -4.22 0.98
C LEU A 61 1.78 -5.16 0.50
N HIS A 62 0.59 -4.61 0.20
CA HIS A 62 -0.53 -5.38 -0.34
C HIS A 62 -0.18 -6.03 -1.68
N ASP A 63 0.37 -5.25 -2.62
CA ASP A 63 0.72 -5.70 -3.98
C ASP A 63 1.82 -6.79 -3.97
N LYS A 64 2.68 -6.81 -2.96
CA LYS A 64 3.73 -7.84 -2.79
C LYS A 64 3.30 -9.02 -1.92
N SER A 65 2.10 -9.00 -1.37
CA SER A 65 1.61 -10.04 -0.47
C SER A 65 0.84 -11.14 -1.19
N LYS A 66 0.55 -12.23 -0.47
CA LYS A 66 -0.40 -13.26 -0.91
C LYS A 66 -1.81 -12.72 -1.17
N ARG A 67 -2.11 -11.48 -0.76
CA ARG A 67 -3.40 -10.80 -0.90
C ARG A 67 -3.47 -9.84 -2.09
N ALA A 68 -2.43 -9.71 -2.92
CA ALA A 68 -2.35 -8.74 -4.01
C ALA A 68 -3.59 -8.72 -4.95
N GLY A 69 -4.16 -9.88 -5.27
CA GLY A 69 -5.36 -10.00 -6.10
C GLY A 69 -6.69 -9.72 -5.39
N LYS A 70 -6.67 -9.39 -4.09
CA LYS A 70 -7.87 -9.11 -3.28
C LYS A 70 -8.08 -7.59 -3.17
N PRO A 71 -9.31 -7.14 -2.85
CA PRO A 71 -9.58 -5.72 -2.63
C PRO A 71 -8.69 -5.13 -1.54
N PHE A 72 -8.06 -3.98 -1.83
CA PHE A 72 -7.42 -3.14 -0.82
C PHE A 72 -8.42 -2.08 -0.35
N VAL A 73 -8.61 -1.98 0.97
CA VAL A 73 -9.55 -1.01 1.55
C VAL A 73 -8.80 -0.04 2.43
N ALA A 74 -8.51 1.15 1.88
CA ALA A 74 -8.10 2.29 2.66
C ALA A 74 -9.30 2.84 3.46
N VAL A 75 -9.04 3.21 4.71
CA VAL A 75 -9.96 3.92 5.59
C VAL A 75 -9.16 5.06 6.20
N ASP A 76 -9.56 6.28 5.92
CA ASP A 76 -9.01 7.48 6.54
C ASP A 76 -9.82 7.79 7.80
N CYS A 77 -9.13 8.23 8.85
CA CYS A 77 -9.72 8.63 10.13
C CYS A 77 -9.65 10.14 10.32
#